data_AF-Q84TC8-F1
#
_entry.id   AF-Q84TC8-F1
#
_cell.length_a   1.000
_cell.length_b   1.000
_cell.length_c   1.000
_cell.angle_alpha   90.00
_cell.angle_beta   90.00
_cell.angle_gamma   90.00
#
_symmetry.space_group_name_H-M   'P 1'
#
loop_
_entity.id
_entity.type
_entity.pdbx_description
1 polymer ?
#
loop_
_entity_poly.entity_id
_entity_poly.type
_entity_poly.pdbx_seq_one_letter_code
_entity_poly.pdbx_strand_id
1 'polypeptide(L)' 'LDAPGRRRLRWVQKYFMIYNYCTDLKRFPQGVPPECKRPRF' A
#
# COMPACT_ATOMS: atom_id res chain seq x y z
N LEU A 1 -10.23 -11.56 -7.75
CA LEU A 1 -10.03 -10.14 -8.15
C LEU A 1 -9.33 -10.13 -9.48
N ASP A 2 -10.11 -9.88 -10.51
CA ASP A 2 -9.69 -10.03 -11.90
C ASP A 2 -8.73 -8.91 -12.31
N ALA A 3 -8.03 -9.10 -13.42
CA ALA A 3 -7.08 -8.13 -13.96
C ALA A 3 -7.63 -6.68 -14.08
N PRO A 4 -8.87 -6.43 -14.55
CA PRO A 4 -9.43 -5.07 -14.60
C PRO A 4 -9.67 -4.47 -13.20
N GLY A 5 -10.16 -5.27 -12.25
CA GLY A 5 -10.36 -4.81 -10.87
C GLY A 5 -9.05 -4.39 -10.19
N ARG A 6 -7.96 -5.15 -10.41
CA ARG A 6 -6.63 -4.77 -9.90
C ARG A 6 -6.08 -3.50 -10.55
N ARG A 7 -6.39 -3.25 -11.83
CA ARG A 7 -6.01 -2.00 -12.50
C ARG A 7 -6.72 -0.79 -11.90
N ARG A 8 -8.03 -0.91 -11.65
CA ARG A 8 -8.80 0.16 -11.00
C ARG A 8 -8.32 0.45 -9.58
N LEU A 9 -8.07 -0.59 -8.77
CA LEU A 9 -7.53 -0.41 -7.42
C LEU A 9 -6.17 0.29 -7.42
N ARG A 10 -5.26 -0.08 -8.32
CA ARG A 10 -3.97 0.61 -8.47
C ARG A 10 -4.12 2.07 -8.87
N TRP A 11 -5.06 2.38 -9.77
CA TRP A 11 -5.34 3.77 -10.15
C TRP A 11 -5.84 4.59 -8.96
N VAL A 12 -6.80 4.06 -8.19
CA VAL A 12 -7.31 4.72 -6.98
C VAL A 12 -6.20 4.88 -5.94
N GLN A 13 -5.42 3.84 -5.68
CA GLN A 13 -4.29 3.90 -4.74
C GLN A 13 -3.22 4.92 -5.16
N LYS A 14 -2.97 5.10 -6.47
CA LYS A 14 -1.97 6.05 -6.96
C LYS A 14 -2.42 7.51 -6.83
N TYR A 15 -3.69 7.80 -7.10
CA TYR A 15 -4.18 9.18 -7.22
C TYR A 15 -4.98 9.68 -6.02
N PHE A 16 -5.57 8.78 -5.24
CA PHE A 16 -6.51 9.13 -4.16
C PHE A 16 -6.11 8.59 -2.79
N MET A 17 -5.02 7.80 -2.68
CA MET A 17 -4.53 7.36 -1.37
C MET A 17 -3.71 8.46 -0.72
N ILE A 18 -4.28 9.05 0.33
CA ILE A 18 -3.66 10.19 1.04
C ILE A 18 -2.69 9.71 2.12
N TYR A 19 -2.87 8.49 2.63
CA TYR A 19 -2.01 7.94 3.67
C TYR A 19 -1.82 6.43 3.49
N ASN A 20 -0.57 5.98 3.65
CA ASN A 20 -0.22 4.57 3.68
C ASN A 20 0.75 4.31 4.85
N TYR A 21 0.25 3.63 5.88
CA TYR A 21 1.03 3.30 7.07
C TYR A 21 2.24 2.43 6.77
N CYS A 22 2.18 1.58 5.73
CA CYS A 22 3.32 0.76 5.30
C CYS A 22 4.48 1.58 4.75
N THR A 23 4.22 2.83 4.33
CA THR A 23 5.26 3.76 3.86
C THR A 23 5.63 4.81 4.91
N ASP A 24 5.00 4.78 6.08
CA ASP A 24 5.23 5.74 7.16
C ASP A 24 6.43 5.32 8.01
N LEU A 25 7.63 5.60 7.49
CA LEU A 25 8.89 5.30 8.17
C LEU A 25 9.11 6.15 9.43
N LYS A 26 8.45 7.31 9.55
CA LYS A 26 8.53 8.15 10.75
C LYS A 26 7.85 7.47 11.93
N ARG A 27 6.71 6.82 11.66
CA ARG A 27 5.98 6.03 12.66
C ARG A 27 6.71 4.75 13.05
N PHE A 28 7.47 4.16 12.11
CA PHE A 28 8.16 2.89 12.29
C PHE A 28 9.68 3.00 12.11
N PRO A 29 10.40 3.69 13.02
CA PRO A 29 11.85 3.91 12.90
C PRO A 29 12.66 2.61 12.99
N GLN A 30 12.11 1.56 13.61
CA GLN A 30 12.75 0.24 13.73
C GLN A 30 12.37 -0.73 12.59
N GLY A 31 11.57 -0.27 11.63
CA GLY A 31 11.10 -1.06 10.49
C GLY A 31 9.60 -1.25 10.47
N VAL A 32 9.07 -1.39 9.25
CA VAL A 32 7.63 -1.54 8.97
C VAL A 32 7.14 -2.94 9.34
N PRO A 33 5.85 -3.09 9.71
CA PRO A 33 5.32 -4.37 10.15
C PRO A 33 5.29 -5.42 9.01
N PRO A 34 5.39 -6.73 9.34
CA PRO A 34 5.71 -7.78 8.39
C PRO A 34 4.65 -8.00 7.29
N GLU A 35 3.41 -7.60 7.51
CA GLU A 35 2.33 -7.61 6.53
C GLU A 35 2.60 -6.68 5.35
N CYS A 36 3.33 -5.58 5.55
CA CYS A 36 3.71 -4.63 4.51
C CYS A 36 4.72 -5.21 3.52
N LYS A 37 5.38 -6.32 3.86
CA LYS A 37 6.32 -7.03 2.97
C LYS A 37 5.61 -7.97 1.99
N ARG A 38 4.29 -8.13 2.10
CA ARG A 38 3.52 -9.02 1.22
C ARG A 38 3.17 -8.29 -0.09
N PRO A 39 3.19 -8.98 -1.25
CA PRO A 39 2.98 -8.39 -2.59
C PRO A 39 1.54 -7.89 -2.85
N ARG A 40 0.73 -7.71 -1.81
CA ARG A 40 -0.64 -7.16 -1.87
C ARG A 40 -0.72 -5.72 -1.35
N PHE A 41 0.39 -5.14 -0.90
CA PHE A 41 0.58 -3.71 -0.70
C PHE A 41 1.62 -3.18 -1.69
#